data_AF-A0A8H4LI78-F1
#
_entry.id   AF-A0A8H4LI78-F1
#
_cell.length_a   1.000
_cell.length_b   1.000
_cell.length_c   1.000
_cell.angle_alpha   90.00
_cell.angle_beta   90.00
_cell.angle_gamma   90.00
#
_symmetry.space_group_name_H-M   'P 1'
#
loop_
_entity.id
_entity.type
_entity.pdbx_description
1 polymer ?
#
loop_
_entity_poly.entity_id
_entity_poly.type
_entity_poly.pdbx_seq_one_letter_code
_entity_poly.pdbx_strand_id
1 'polypeptide(L)'
;MGVRYKIIEAVINLALSILETDDGKESLEDVAKAIIRQGRRMPTPRPDIYTGEVRDQRDLEDPNQDMPDMAGWINSFLNSVKQDFPTVIVDEGVQGEAFVRRLEWGNSMDDYRAGPAADMHLSSVIIENMVYAREQFDPQSSDYQHYTDSYNMFKFQMGISIAHEIMHLLTGFLVGNPKQNTPPRVTMPGFGTRRNGESGRYWERIFLGGAVEFWSSENDILGVRQAGTPYLFPDGQPSSAGRQVSRRYINNFLAGNFSFPIQTSSQAPPVTRRSLGQSSSQETTRLRTRRRQQNAPQASSPSPSHHSSGLAYRRPPTSSQPYFTQSGGPRGYNMRPEGPSRIYNTQPADASQSYYPQSGGPSQAYYSQPSGSSQAYYPRSGGSSQSYYSQSRRSDNPFDPSYSRR
;
A
#
# COMPACT_ATOMS: atom_id res chain seq x y z
N MET A 1 -14.18 -22.29 -0.01
CA MET A 1 -13.10 -21.27 -0.10
C MET A 1 -12.35 -21.22 1.22
N GLY A 2 -11.04 -21.51 1.22
CA GLY A 2 -10.25 -21.68 2.45
C GLY A 2 -9.99 -20.37 3.21
N VAL A 3 -9.64 -20.48 4.51
CA VAL A 3 -9.36 -19.32 5.40
C VAL A 3 -8.30 -18.40 4.80
N ARG A 4 -7.22 -18.96 4.24
CA ARG A 4 -6.13 -18.23 3.58
C ARG A 4 -6.64 -17.27 2.49
N TYR A 5 -7.55 -17.72 1.64
CA TYR A 5 -8.10 -16.90 0.56
C TYR A 5 -8.85 -15.69 1.14
N LYS A 6 -9.72 -15.92 2.12
CA LYS A 6 -10.50 -14.84 2.76
C LYS A 6 -9.62 -13.81 3.44
N ILE A 7 -8.48 -14.24 3.99
CA ILE A 7 -7.48 -13.34 4.58
C ILE A 7 -6.88 -12.43 3.50
N ILE A 8 -6.41 -13.02 2.40
CA ILE A 8 -5.81 -12.29 1.26
C ILE A 8 -6.81 -11.30 0.67
N GLU A 9 -8.03 -11.76 0.38
CA GLU A 9 -9.12 -10.91 -0.10
C GLU A 9 -9.39 -9.74 0.85
N ALA A 10 -9.46 -10.00 2.16
CA ALA A 10 -9.73 -8.95 3.15
C ALA A 10 -8.63 -7.88 3.22
N VAL A 11 -7.35 -8.24 3.10
CA VAL A 11 -6.25 -7.25 3.15
C VAL A 11 -6.11 -6.47 1.84
N ILE A 12 -6.43 -7.08 0.69
CA ILE A 12 -6.52 -6.37 -0.60
C ILE A 12 -7.68 -5.38 -0.57
N ASN A 13 -8.86 -5.80 -0.12
CA ASN A 13 -10.01 -4.92 0.00
C ASN A 13 -9.74 -3.75 0.96
N LEU A 14 -9.02 -4.01 2.07
CA LEU A 14 -8.60 -2.95 2.98
C LEU A 14 -7.65 -1.96 2.30
N ALA A 15 -6.64 -2.44 1.56
CA ALA A 15 -5.71 -1.61 0.80
C ALA A 15 -6.43 -0.71 -0.20
N LEU A 16 -7.34 -1.28 -1.00
CA LEU A 16 -8.15 -0.53 -1.96
C LEU A 16 -9.07 0.48 -1.27
N SER A 17 -9.70 0.10 -0.15
CA SER A 17 -10.60 1.00 0.59
C SER A 17 -9.88 2.25 1.11
N ILE A 18 -8.60 2.15 1.48
CA ILE A 18 -7.77 3.30 1.87
C ILE A 18 -7.56 4.22 0.67
N LEU A 19 -7.13 3.65 -0.45
CA LEU A 19 -6.78 4.37 -1.67
C LEU A 19 -7.99 4.98 -2.40
N GLU A 20 -9.18 4.41 -2.21
CA GLU A 20 -10.43 4.89 -2.81
C GLU A 20 -11.10 6.03 -2.02
N THR A 21 -10.60 6.38 -0.83
CA THR A 21 -11.02 7.61 -0.12
C THR A 21 -10.64 8.86 -0.91
N ASP A 22 -11.29 10.00 -0.64
CA ASP A 22 -10.94 11.27 -1.29
C ASP A 22 -9.48 11.66 -1.00
N ASP A 23 -9.06 11.64 0.27
CA ASP A 23 -7.66 11.88 0.66
C ASP A 23 -6.70 10.86 0.02
N GLY A 24 -7.13 9.60 -0.11
CA GLY A 24 -6.34 8.53 -0.74
C GLY A 24 -6.08 8.79 -2.22
N LYS A 25 -7.11 9.21 -2.96
CA LYS A 25 -7.00 9.59 -4.37
C LYS A 25 -6.15 10.84 -4.57
N GLU A 26 -6.32 11.85 -3.72
CA GLU A 26 -5.48 13.05 -3.72
C GLU A 26 -4.00 12.68 -3.50
N SER A 27 -3.72 11.78 -2.55
CA SER A 27 -2.34 11.33 -2.30
C SER A 27 -1.73 10.56 -3.48
N LEU A 28 -2.52 9.77 -4.22
CA LEU A 28 -2.10 9.08 -5.44
C LEU A 28 -1.76 10.08 -6.55
N GLU A 29 -2.59 11.12 -6.70
CA GLU A 29 -2.36 12.22 -7.63
C GLU A 29 -1.05 12.97 -7.30
N ASP A 30 -0.81 13.27 -6.02
CA ASP A 30 0.43 13.89 -5.57
C ASP A 30 1.67 13.03 -5.87
N VAL A 31 1.60 11.73 -5.61
CA VAL A 31 2.66 10.78 -5.95
C VAL A 31 2.88 10.75 -7.46
N ALA A 32 1.81 10.69 -8.27
CA ALA A 32 1.90 10.66 -9.72
C ALA A 32 2.55 11.94 -10.29
N LYS A 33 2.07 13.11 -9.86
CA LYS A 33 2.65 14.42 -10.20
C LYS A 33 4.13 14.47 -9.81
N ALA A 34 4.49 13.99 -8.62
CA ALA A 34 5.88 13.93 -8.18
C ALA A 34 6.74 13.03 -9.08
N ILE A 35 6.25 11.85 -9.48
CA ILE A 35 6.94 10.92 -10.39
C ILE A 35 7.21 11.60 -11.74
N ILE A 36 6.18 12.17 -12.37
CA ILE A 36 6.33 12.80 -13.69
C ILE A 36 7.27 14.02 -13.62
N ARG A 37 7.02 14.95 -12.68
CA ARG A 37 7.83 16.17 -12.52
C ARG A 37 9.30 15.85 -12.26
N GLN A 38 9.57 14.93 -11.33
CA GLN A 38 10.96 14.59 -11.00
C GLN A 38 11.63 13.78 -12.11
N GLY A 39 10.89 12.89 -12.80
CA GLY A 39 11.40 12.12 -13.93
C GLY A 39 11.83 13.00 -15.10
N ARG A 40 11.01 13.97 -15.49
CA ARG A 40 11.30 14.92 -16.58
C ARG A 40 12.41 15.91 -16.25
N ARG A 41 12.58 16.28 -14.97
CA ARG A 41 13.64 17.20 -14.49
C ARG A 41 15.01 16.53 -14.25
N MET A 42 15.16 15.23 -14.52
CA MET A 42 16.45 14.56 -14.37
C MET A 42 17.44 15.02 -15.47
N PRO A 43 18.78 14.96 -15.22
CA PRO A 43 19.78 15.31 -16.24
C PRO A 43 19.62 14.50 -17.54
N THR A 44 19.18 13.26 -17.42
CA THR A 44 18.65 12.45 -18.52
C THR A 44 17.18 12.22 -18.21
N PRO A 45 16.26 12.97 -18.86
CA PRO A 45 14.83 12.84 -18.62
C PRO A 45 14.39 11.39 -18.77
N ARG A 46 13.61 10.91 -17.80
CA ARG A 46 13.03 9.57 -17.87
C ARG A 46 11.80 9.60 -18.79
N PRO A 47 11.68 8.67 -19.75
CA PRO A 47 10.49 8.59 -20.58
C PRO A 47 9.27 8.28 -19.72
N ASP A 48 8.14 8.88 -20.05
CA ASP A 48 6.85 8.59 -19.45
C ASP A 48 5.79 8.60 -20.56
N ILE A 49 4.70 7.86 -20.35
CA ILE A 49 3.61 7.77 -21.34
C ILE A 49 2.48 8.75 -21.05
N TYR A 50 2.57 9.46 -19.93
CA TYR A 50 1.64 10.51 -19.58
C TYR A 50 1.85 11.71 -20.49
N THR A 51 0.87 12.06 -21.33
CA THR A 51 1.03 13.12 -22.33
C THR A 51 0.66 14.51 -21.81
N GLY A 52 0.09 14.60 -20.61
CA GLY A 52 -0.28 15.88 -20.02
C GLY A 52 0.91 16.81 -19.84
N GLU A 53 0.68 18.09 -20.09
CA GLU A 53 1.68 19.14 -19.93
C GLU A 53 2.01 19.30 -18.44
N VAL A 54 3.32 19.28 -18.12
CA VAL A 54 3.80 19.79 -16.84
C VAL A 54 4.08 21.27 -17.07
N ARG A 55 3.27 22.16 -16.52
CA ARG A 55 3.61 23.58 -16.52
C ARG A 55 4.67 23.80 -15.45
N ASP A 56 5.71 24.60 -15.76
CA ASP A 56 6.69 24.90 -14.72
C ASP A 56 5.97 25.64 -13.59
N GLN A 57 6.28 25.30 -12.35
CA GLN A 57 5.57 25.80 -11.17
C GLN A 57 5.74 27.33 -11.00
N ARG A 58 6.71 27.91 -11.73
CA ARG A 58 6.98 29.35 -11.82
C ARG A 58 6.04 30.08 -12.78
N ASP A 59 5.40 29.35 -13.70
CA ASP A 59 4.54 29.89 -14.75
C ASP A 59 3.05 29.73 -14.42
N LEU A 60 2.72 29.14 -13.26
CA LEU A 60 1.36 28.91 -12.80
C LEU A 60 0.95 29.98 -11.78
N GLU A 61 -0.08 30.74 -12.10
CA GLU A 61 -0.78 31.60 -11.14
C GLU A 61 -1.51 30.77 -10.05
N ASP A 62 -1.86 29.53 -10.38
CA ASP A 62 -2.45 28.56 -9.47
C ASP A 62 -1.68 27.21 -9.54
N PRO A 63 -0.99 26.79 -8.47
CA PRO A 63 -0.28 25.51 -8.44
C PRO A 63 -1.20 24.28 -8.61
N ASN A 64 -2.51 24.44 -8.51
CA ASN A 64 -3.51 23.40 -8.76
C ASN A 64 -3.90 23.23 -10.24
N GLN A 65 -3.46 24.13 -11.14
CA GLN A 65 -3.69 24.00 -12.59
C GLN A 65 -2.69 23.08 -13.31
N ASP A 66 -1.72 22.52 -12.60
CA ASP A 66 -0.73 21.60 -13.18
C ASP A 66 -1.34 20.20 -13.32
N MET A 67 -1.36 19.67 -14.56
CA MET A 67 -1.89 18.33 -14.91
C MET A 67 -3.39 18.11 -14.63
N PRO A 68 -4.31 18.85 -15.29
CA PRO A 68 -5.74 18.83 -14.98
C PRO A 68 -6.43 17.47 -15.21
N ASP A 69 -5.83 16.57 -16.00
CA ASP A 69 -6.35 15.23 -16.28
C ASP A 69 -5.82 14.15 -15.33
N MET A 70 -4.86 14.46 -14.44
CA MET A 70 -4.23 13.45 -13.58
C MET A 70 -5.27 12.76 -12.68
N ALA A 71 -6.21 13.51 -12.11
CA ALA A 71 -7.31 12.96 -11.32
C ALA A 71 -8.14 11.94 -12.12
N GLY A 72 -8.37 12.18 -13.41
CA GLY A 72 -9.04 11.26 -14.33
C GLY A 72 -8.26 9.95 -14.48
N TRP A 73 -6.95 10.06 -14.71
CA TRP A 73 -6.07 8.89 -14.82
C TRP A 73 -5.94 8.08 -13.53
N ILE A 74 -5.91 8.74 -12.36
CA ILE A 74 -5.91 8.04 -11.07
C ILE A 74 -7.20 7.23 -10.88
N ASN A 75 -8.36 7.79 -11.24
CA ASN A 75 -9.62 7.05 -11.18
C ASN A 75 -9.63 5.86 -12.15
N SER A 76 -9.15 6.03 -13.38
CA SER A 76 -9.01 4.93 -14.35
C SER A 76 -8.06 3.84 -13.85
N PHE A 77 -6.92 4.23 -13.28
CA PHE A 77 -5.94 3.31 -12.69
C PHE A 77 -6.54 2.50 -11.55
N LEU A 78 -7.15 3.16 -10.55
CA LEU A 78 -7.77 2.48 -9.42
C LEU A 78 -8.91 1.55 -9.86
N ASN A 79 -9.73 2.01 -10.81
CA ASN A 79 -10.79 1.17 -11.36
C ASN A 79 -10.22 -0.08 -12.06
N SER A 80 -9.13 0.05 -12.81
CA SER A 80 -8.42 -1.09 -13.42
C SER A 80 -7.89 -2.06 -12.37
N VAL A 81 -7.23 -1.56 -11.31
CA VAL A 81 -6.74 -2.38 -10.19
C VAL A 81 -7.89 -3.10 -9.47
N LYS A 82 -9.03 -2.44 -9.27
CA LYS A 82 -10.19 -3.03 -8.59
C LYS A 82 -10.90 -4.10 -9.43
N GLN A 83 -11.07 -3.85 -10.72
CA GLN A 83 -11.82 -4.74 -11.61
C GLN A 83 -10.99 -5.94 -12.11
N ASP A 84 -9.68 -5.75 -12.26
CA ASP A 84 -8.75 -6.73 -12.82
C ASP A 84 -7.48 -6.73 -11.97
N PHE A 85 -7.59 -7.10 -10.69
CA PHE A 85 -6.46 -7.04 -9.74
C PHE A 85 -5.29 -7.92 -10.21
N PRO A 86 -4.02 -7.49 -10.03
CA PRO A 86 -2.83 -8.29 -10.35
C PRO A 86 -2.91 -9.73 -9.82
N THR A 87 -2.25 -10.66 -10.51
CA THR A 87 -2.19 -12.04 -10.02
C THR A 87 -1.49 -12.08 -8.65
N VAL A 88 -2.17 -12.64 -7.65
CA VAL A 88 -1.63 -12.73 -6.28
C VAL A 88 -0.89 -14.05 -6.08
N ILE A 89 0.39 -13.96 -5.73
CA ILE A 89 1.28 -15.10 -5.52
C ILE A 89 1.72 -15.09 -4.05
N VAL A 90 1.48 -16.18 -3.33
CA VAL A 90 1.99 -16.36 -1.96
C VAL A 90 3.36 -17.01 -2.06
N ASP A 91 4.41 -16.27 -1.70
CA ASP A 91 5.79 -16.60 -2.04
C ASP A 91 6.69 -16.61 -0.79
N GLU A 92 7.53 -17.64 -0.67
CA GLU A 92 8.52 -17.77 0.41
C GLU A 92 9.73 -16.83 0.23
N GLY A 93 9.95 -16.32 -0.98
CA GLY A 93 11.09 -15.46 -1.34
C GLY A 93 10.89 -13.97 -1.08
N VAL A 94 9.69 -13.55 -0.68
CA VAL A 94 9.37 -12.13 -0.40
C VAL A 94 10.18 -11.66 0.80
N GLN A 95 11.04 -10.66 0.57
CA GLN A 95 11.72 -9.93 1.65
C GLN A 95 10.77 -8.83 2.15
N GLY A 96 10.21 -8.99 3.36
CA GLY A 96 9.20 -8.06 3.88
C GLY A 96 7.80 -8.66 3.84
N GLU A 97 6.82 -7.78 3.64
CA GLU A 97 5.40 -8.11 3.65
C GLU A 97 4.85 -8.48 2.27
N ALA A 98 5.21 -7.68 1.28
CA ALA A 98 4.78 -7.82 -0.10
C ALA A 98 5.85 -7.27 -1.04
N PHE A 99 5.78 -7.64 -2.32
CA PHE A 99 6.43 -6.92 -3.40
C PHE A 99 5.59 -7.01 -4.67
N VAL A 100 5.65 -5.98 -5.52
CA VAL A 100 5.05 -6.04 -6.86
C VAL A 100 6.11 -6.28 -7.94
N ARG A 101 5.86 -7.24 -8.83
CA ARG A 101 6.60 -7.39 -10.08
C ARG A 101 5.78 -6.79 -11.21
N ARG A 102 6.24 -5.68 -11.76
CA ARG A 102 5.65 -5.07 -12.95
C ARG A 102 6.00 -5.87 -14.19
N LEU A 103 5.05 -5.96 -15.11
CA LEU A 103 5.15 -6.63 -16.40
C LEU A 103 4.89 -5.60 -17.51
N GLU A 104 5.23 -5.95 -18.75
CA GLU A 104 4.88 -5.15 -19.92
C GLU A 104 3.36 -5.17 -20.10
N TRP A 105 2.74 -4.01 -20.38
CA TRP A 105 1.28 -3.89 -20.41
C TRP A 105 0.72 -3.01 -21.52
N GLY A 106 1.52 -2.20 -22.21
CA GLY A 106 1.05 -1.33 -23.29
C GLY A 106 1.90 -0.07 -23.45
N ASN A 107 1.53 0.76 -24.43
CA ASN A 107 2.20 2.03 -24.72
C ASN A 107 1.27 3.26 -24.54
N SER A 108 0.00 3.05 -24.21
CA SER A 108 -0.98 4.08 -23.91
C SER A 108 -1.59 3.85 -22.54
N MET A 109 -1.84 4.91 -21.78
CA MET A 109 -2.51 4.81 -20.48
C MET A 109 -3.94 4.24 -20.60
N ASP A 110 -4.61 4.44 -21.74
CA ASP A 110 -5.93 3.87 -22.03
C ASP A 110 -5.95 2.34 -22.11
N ASP A 111 -4.81 1.73 -22.46
CA ASP A 111 -4.68 0.27 -22.60
C ASP A 111 -4.42 -0.42 -21.25
N TYR A 112 -4.31 0.34 -20.16
CA TYR A 112 -3.85 -0.19 -18.88
C TYR A 112 -4.83 -1.18 -18.25
N ARG A 113 -4.35 -2.41 -18.06
CA ARG A 113 -5.04 -3.48 -17.33
C ARG A 113 -4.14 -4.01 -16.23
N ALA A 114 -4.51 -3.80 -14.97
CA ALA A 114 -3.67 -4.14 -13.83
C ALA A 114 -3.33 -5.65 -13.75
N GLY A 115 -4.30 -6.52 -14.06
CA GLY A 115 -4.20 -7.98 -14.00
C GLY A 115 -3.02 -8.54 -14.80
N PRO A 116 -2.92 -8.27 -16.12
CA PRO A 116 -1.77 -8.65 -16.91
C PRO A 116 -0.52 -7.77 -16.71
N ALA A 117 -0.66 -6.57 -16.13
CA ALA A 117 0.43 -5.62 -15.95
C ALA A 117 1.34 -5.90 -14.76
N ALA A 118 0.95 -6.79 -13.83
CA ALA A 118 1.77 -7.11 -12.69
C ALA A 118 1.43 -8.46 -12.03
N ASP A 119 2.38 -8.93 -11.24
CA ASP A 119 2.15 -9.93 -10.20
C ASP A 119 2.36 -9.29 -8.82
N MET A 120 1.44 -9.56 -7.89
CA MET A 120 1.56 -9.15 -6.50
C MET A 120 2.01 -10.33 -5.65
N HIS A 121 3.22 -10.27 -5.13
CA HIS A 121 3.78 -11.32 -4.30
C HIS A 121 3.58 -10.96 -2.81
N LEU A 122 2.97 -11.85 -2.05
CA LEU A 122 2.74 -11.70 -0.61
C LEU A 122 3.60 -12.70 0.15
N SER A 123 4.15 -12.27 1.28
CA SER A 123 4.98 -13.12 2.14
C SER A 123 4.18 -14.30 2.68
N SER A 124 4.56 -15.52 2.26
CA SER A 124 3.91 -16.75 2.75
C SER A 124 3.96 -16.86 4.27
N VAL A 125 5.09 -16.47 4.85
CA VAL A 125 5.33 -16.40 6.29
C VAL A 125 4.26 -15.58 7.02
N ILE A 126 3.96 -14.37 6.51
CA ILE A 126 2.97 -13.50 7.15
C ILE A 126 1.57 -14.08 6.99
N ILE A 127 1.23 -14.54 5.78
CA ILE A 127 -0.07 -15.15 5.51
C ILE A 127 -0.31 -16.37 6.42
N GLU A 128 0.68 -17.25 6.60
CA GLU A 128 0.55 -18.38 7.51
C GLU A 128 0.44 -17.96 8.98
N ASN A 129 1.11 -16.88 9.40
CA ASN A 129 0.94 -16.33 10.76
C ASN A 129 -0.46 -15.75 10.97
N MET A 130 -1.04 -15.13 9.93
CA MET A 130 -2.44 -14.67 9.97
C MET A 130 -3.43 -15.83 10.05
N VAL A 131 -3.21 -16.89 9.26
CA VAL A 131 -4.01 -18.12 9.32
C VAL A 131 -3.93 -18.71 10.72
N TYR A 132 -2.70 -18.89 11.24
CA TYR A 132 -2.47 -19.41 12.58
C TYR A 132 -3.22 -18.57 13.64
N ALA A 133 -3.02 -17.25 13.66
CA ALA A 133 -3.71 -16.38 14.63
C ALA A 133 -5.23 -16.49 14.52
N ARG A 134 -5.77 -16.61 13.30
CA ARG A 134 -7.22 -16.76 13.06
C ARG A 134 -7.77 -18.11 13.51
N GLU A 135 -7.01 -19.19 13.36
CA GLU A 135 -7.42 -20.54 13.78
C GLU A 135 -7.50 -20.67 15.31
N GLN A 136 -6.71 -19.89 16.05
CA GLN A 136 -6.74 -19.86 17.51
C GLN A 136 -7.90 -19.01 18.08
N PHE A 137 -8.87 -18.60 17.25
CA PHE A 137 -10.06 -17.87 17.71
C PHE A 137 -11.02 -18.81 18.43
N ASP A 138 -10.67 -19.18 19.65
CA ASP A 138 -11.55 -19.85 20.59
C ASP A 138 -12.05 -18.84 21.62
N PRO A 139 -13.33 -18.43 21.60
CA PRO A 139 -13.90 -17.49 22.58
C PRO A 139 -13.81 -17.96 24.04
N GLN A 140 -13.57 -19.25 24.28
CA GLN A 140 -13.39 -19.81 25.62
C GLN A 140 -11.92 -19.78 26.09
N SER A 141 -10.97 -19.51 25.19
CA SER A 141 -9.55 -19.41 25.53
C SER A 141 -9.25 -18.12 26.28
N SER A 142 -8.43 -18.20 27.32
CA SER A 142 -7.91 -17.02 28.03
C SER A 142 -7.12 -16.08 27.11
N ASP A 143 -6.58 -16.62 26.02
CA ASP A 143 -5.71 -15.89 25.08
C ASP A 143 -6.47 -15.37 23.85
N TYR A 144 -7.79 -15.57 23.80
CA TYR A 144 -8.66 -15.18 22.66
C TYR A 144 -8.40 -13.75 22.18
N GLN A 145 -8.31 -12.81 23.12
CA GLN A 145 -8.09 -11.40 22.81
C GLN A 145 -6.72 -11.16 22.17
N HIS A 146 -5.67 -11.87 22.62
CA HIS A 146 -4.31 -11.73 22.08
C HIS A 146 -4.22 -12.22 20.63
N TYR A 147 -4.84 -13.36 20.32
CA TYR A 147 -4.91 -13.88 18.95
C TYR A 147 -5.72 -12.95 18.04
N THR A 148 -6.86 -12.45 18.54
CA THR A 148 -7.69 -11.47 17.83
C THR A 148 -6.90 -10.19 17.55
N ASP A 149 -6.18 -9.71 18.54
CA ASP A 149 -5.40 -8.49 18.44
C ASP A 149 -4.24 -8.62 17.46
N SER A 150 -3.56 -9.78 17.46
CA SER A 150 -2.48 -10.09 16.54
C SER A 150 -2.96 -10.23 15.10
N TYR A 151 -4.08 -10.93 14.88
CA TYR A 151 -4.71 -11.03 13.56
C TYR A 151 -5.07 -9.65 13.00
N ASN A 152 -5.65 -8.79 13.84
CA ASN A 152 -5.96 -7.42 13.47
C ASN A 152 -4.70 -6.60 13.14
N MET A 153 -3.60 -6.77 13.88
CA MET A 153 -2.35 -6.08 13.57
C MET A 153 -1.76 -6.54 12.24
N PHE A 154 -1.83 -7.84 11.93
CA PHE A 154 -1.43 -8.31 10.62
C PHE A 154 -2.29 -7.75 9.49
N LYS A 155 -3.62 -7.64 9.68
CA LYS A 155 -4.49 -6.99 8.69
C LYS A 155 -4.08 -5.53 8.45
N PHE A 156 -3.79 -4.80 9.53
CA PHE A 156 -3.34 -3.42 9.45
C PHE A 156 -1.99 -3.32 8.71
N GLN A 157 -1.02 -4.17 9.08
CA GLN A 157 0.29 -4.29 8.42
C GLN A 157 0.13 -4.54 6.91
N MET A 158 -0.56 -5.63 6.54
CA MET A 158 -0.73 -6.02 5.14
C MET A 158 -1.56 -5.04 4.32
N GLY A 159 -2.57 -4.40 4.91
CA GLY A 159 -3.36 -3.37 4.22
C GLY A 159 -2.50 -2.18 3.79
N ILE A 160 -1.61 -1.71 4.67
CA ILE A 160 -0.65 -0.65 4.35
C ILE A 160 0.39 -1.14 3.33
N SER A 161 0.96 -2.33 3.53
CA SER A 161 1.97 -2.89 2.62
C SER A 161 1.42 -3.10 1.20
N ILE A 162 0.19 -3.57 1.04
CA ILE A 162 -0.40 -3.72 -0.30
C ILE A 162 -0.68 -2.35 -0.93
N ALA A 163 -1.18 -1.37 -0.17
CA ALA A 163 -1.37 -0.02 -0.66
C ALA A 163 -0.03 0.62 -1.10
N HIS A 164 1.04 0.36 -0.35
CA HIS A 164 2.41 0.71 -0.70
C HIS A 164 2.83 0.09 -2.05
N GLU A 165 2.64 -1.21 -2.23
CA GLU A 165 2.99 -1.87 -3.50
C GLU A 165 2.17 -1.36 -4.69
N ILE A 166 0.92 -0.92 -4.47
CA ILE A 166 0.11 -0.26 -5.50
C ILE A 166 0.75 1.06 -5.96
N MET A 167 1.55 1.75 -5.14
CA MET A 167 2.32 2.94 -5.59
C MET A 167 3.41 2.59 -6.58
N HIS A 168 4.06 1.44 -6.40
CA HIS A 168 5.00 0.92 -7.39
C HIS A 168 4.30 0.54 -8.69
N LEU A 169 3.10 -0.04 -8.59
CA LEU A 169 2.25 -0.30 -9.75
C LEU A 169 1.84 0.99 -10.48
N LEU A 170 1.43 2.03 -9.75
CA LEU A 170 1.15 3.37 -10.27
C LEU A 170 2.35 3.94 -11.03
N THR A 171 3.57 3.75 -10.48
CA THR A 171 4.79 4.16 -11.18
C THR A 171 4.91 3.45 -12.53
N GLY A 172 4.59 2.16 -12.61
CA GLY A 172 4.54 1.40 -13.87
C GLY A 172 3.48 1.90 -14.85
N PHE A 173 2.29 2.25 -14.35
CA PHE A 173 1.19 2.83 -15.12
C PHE A 173 1.58 4.17 -15.76
N LEU A 174 2.29 5.03 -15.05
CA LEU A 174 2.67 6.36 -15.55
C LEU A 174 3.82 6.31 -16.57
N VAL A 175 4.75 5.37 -16.41
CA VAL A 175 5.98 5.32 -17.22
C VAL A 175 5.90 4.36 -18.41
N GLY A 176 4.92 3.44 -18.43
CA GLY A 176 4.77 2.45 -19.50
C GLY A 176 5.93 1.45 -19.63
N ASN A 177 6.84 1.39 -18.65
CA ASN A 177 8.01 0.54 -18.68
C ASN A 177 8.22 -0.15 -17.32
N PRO A 178 8.12 -1.49 -17.23
CA PRO A 178 8.23 -2.22 -15.97
C PRO A 178 9.62 -2.15 -15.33
N LYS A 179 10.66 -1.84 -16.12
CA LYS A 179 12.06 -1.73 -15.64
C LYS A 179 12.40 -0.34 -15.14
N GLN A 180 11.56 0.66 -15.41
CA GLN A 180 11.85 2.02 -15.01
C GLN A 180 11.48 2.25 -13.55
N ASN A 181 12.50 2.48 -12.71
CA ASN A 181 12.31 2.71 -11.28
C ASN A 181 11.70 4.09 -11.00
N THR A 182 11.23 4.28 -9.77
CA THR A 182 10.82 5.57 -9.23
C THR A 182 11.98 6.58 -9.29
N PRO A 183 11.75 7.86 -9.66
CA PRO A 183 12.79 8.90 -9.64
C PRO A 183 13.43 9.05 -8.24
N PRO A 184 14.75 9.28 -8.12
CA PRO A 184 15.47 9.32 -6.83
C PRO A 184 14.88 10.27 -5.77
N ARG A 185 14.28 11.38 -6.22
CA ARG A 185 13.70 12.41 -5.35
C ARG A 185 12.29 12.08 -4.86
N VAL A 186 11.63 11.10 -5.47
CA VAL A 186 10.33 10.58 -5.03
C VAL A 186 10.60 9.42 -4.08
N THR A 187 11.00 9.79 -2.86
CA THR A 187 11.31 8.85 -1.79
C THR A 187 11.20 9.53 -0.43
N MET A 188 10.98 8.75 0.62
CA MET A 188 11.19 9.21 1.99
C MET A 188 12.70 9.20 2.32
N PRO A 189 13.22 10.21 3.04
CA PRO A 189 14.62 10.22 3.45
C PRO A 189 14.99 8.91 4.17
N GLY A 190 16.08 8.28 3.74
CA GLY A 190 16.57 7.01 4.29
C GLY A 190 16.14 5.73 3.55
N PHE A 191 15.16 5.77 2.65
CA PHE A 191 14.65 4.57 1.96
C PHE A 191 15.01 4.49 0.45
N GLY A 192 15.44 5.59 -0.15
CA GLY A 192 15.88 5.64 -1.54
C GLY A 192 17.39 5.48 -1.70
N THR A 193 17.82 5.47 -2.97
CA THR A 193 19.24 5.53 -3.35
C THR A 193 19.48 6.76 -4.22
N ARG A 194 20.75 7.03 -4.57
CA ARG A 194 21.09 8.11 -5.53
C ARG A 194 20.47 7.89 -6.92
N ARG A 195 20.11 6.66 -7.28
CA ARG A 195 19.62 6.29 -8.63
C ARG A 195 18.14 5.94 -8.68
N ASN A 196 17.58 5.47 -7.58
CA ASN A 196 16.21 4.98 -7.50
C ASN A 196 15.54 5.58 -6.27
N GLY A 197 14.33 6.12 -6.46
CA GLY A 197 13.45 6.48 -5.37
C GLY A 197 12.68 5.27 -4.88
N GLU A 198 11.67 5.55 -4.06
CA GLU A 198 10.81 4.54 -3.45
C GLU A 198 9.44 5.20 -3.29
N SER A 199 8.53 4.93 -4.23
CA SER A 199 7.25 5.64 -4.34
C SER A 199 6.26 5.24 -3.23
N GLY A 200 6.35 4.01 -2.72
CA GLY A 200 5.53 3.56 -1.60
C GLY A 200 5.91 4.30 -0.31
N ARG A 201 7.20 4.40 0.00
CA ARG A 201 7.69 5.20 1.14
C ARG A 201 7.44 6.69 0.97
N TYR A 202 7.51 7.21 -0.26
CA TYR A 202 7.13 8.60 -0.52
C TYR A 202 5.65 8.85 -0.18
N TRP A 203 4.76 7.96 -0.64
CA TRP A 203 3.34 7.97 -0.32
C TRP A 203 3.09 7.88 1.19
N GLU A 204 3.70 6.91 1.88
CA GLU A 204 3.59 6.76 3.34
C GLU A 204 3.95 8.06 4.07
N ARG A 205 5.03 8.73 3.65
CA ARG A 205 5.46 9.99 4.25
C ARG A 205 4.40 11.09 4.13
N ILE A 206 3.87 11.31 2.91
CA ILE A 206 2.97 12.45 2.67
C ILE A 206 1.54 12.17 3.14
N PHE A 207 1.10 10.91 3.07
CA PHE A 207 -0.27 10.53 3.36
C PHE A 207 -0.46 10.00 4.78
N LEU A 208 0.40 9.07 5.21
CA LEU A 208 0.31 8.47 6.55
C LEU A 208 1.05 9.30 7.60
N GLY A 209 1.88 10.27 7.19
CA GLY A 209 2.72 11.08 8.06
C GLY A 209 4.05 10.42 8.44
N GLY A 210 4.41 9.31 7.80
CA GLY A 210 5.65 8.56 8.08
C GLY A 210 5.57 7.08 7.70
N ALA A 211 6.68 6.37 7.89
CA ALA A 211 6.72 4.91 7.75
C ALA A 211 6.17 4.21 8.99
N VAL A 212 5.27 3.25 8.78
CA VAL A 212 4.85 2.32 9.82
C VAL A 212 5.80 1.12 9.82
N GLU A 213 6.42 0.86 10.97
CA GLU A 213 7.28 -0.29 11.18
C GLU A 213 6.81 -1.11 12.37
N PHE A 214 6.88 -2.44 12.26
CA PHE A 214 6.41 -3.36 13.28
C PHE A 214 7.58 -3.99 14.03
N TRP A 215 7.62 -3.79 15.34
CA TRP A 215 8.71 -4.21 16.21
C TRP A 215 8.24 -5.24 17.24
N SER A 216 9.01 -6.30 17.47
CA SER A 216 8.56 -7.37 18.36
C SER A 216 8.62 -7.04 19.84
N SER A 217 7.83 -7.79 20.59
CA SER A 217 7.97 -7.97 22.03
C SER A 217 8.53 -9.36 22.32
N GLU A 218 9.53 -9.45 23.19
CA GLU A 218 10.08 -10.74 23.65
C GLU A 218 9.05 -11.56 24.44
N ASN A 219 8.10 -10.87 25.09
CA ASN A 219 7.09 -11.48 25.94
C ASN A 219 5.78 -11.81 25.18
N ASP A 220 5.77 -11.71 23.85
CA ASP A 220 4.60 -12.06 23.06
C ASP A 220 4.45 -13.59 23.03
N ILE A 221 3.28 -14.10 23.43
CA ILE A 221 2.99 -15.55 23.47
C ILE A 221 3.05 -16.21 22.08
N LEU A 222 2.94 -15.43 21.00
CA LEU A 222 3.11 -15.92 19.63
C LEU A 222 4.58 -16.08 19.23
N GLY A 223 5.52 -15.59 20.05
CA GLY A 223 6.95 -15.64 19.79
C GLY A 223 7.28 -15.08 18.39
N VAL A 224 7.85 -15.91 17.53
CA VAL A 224 8.22 -15.52 16.14
C VAL A 224 7.03 -15.31 15.20
N ARG A 225 5.81 -15.71 15.61
CA ARG A 225 4.57 -15.55 14.82
C ARG A 225 3.84 -14.24 15.12
N GLN A 226 4.36 -13.41 16.01
CA GLN A 226 3.70 -12.16 16.39
C GLN A 226 3.65 -11.15 15.22
N ALA A 227 2.62 -10.31 15.22
CA ALA A 227 2.53 -9.15 14.34
C ALA A 227 3.51 -8.03 14.77
N GLY A 228 3.83 -7.97 16.06
CA GLY A 228 4.60 -6.90 16.69
C GLY A 228 3.77 -5.65 16.98
N THR A 229 4.44 -4.66 17.55
CA THR A 229 3.88 -3.35 17.88
C THR A 229 4.21 -2.36 16.75
N PRO A 230 3.21 -1.69 16.16
CA PRO A 230 3.45 -0.69 15.12
C PRO A 230 3.94 0.64 15.70
N TYR A 231 4.97 1.19 15.07
CA TYR A 231 5.50 2.53 15.33
C TYR A 231 5.51 3.34 14.03
N LEU A 232 5.11 4.60 14.12
CA LEU A 232 5.19 5.57 13.02
C LEU A 232 6.48 6.38 13.16
N PHE A 233 7.32 6.36 12.13
CA PHE A 233 8.57 7.11 12.05
C PHE A 233 8.52 8.13 10.91
N PRO A 234 8.98 9.38 11.13
CA PRO A 234 8.88 10.45 10.12
C PRO A 234 9.79 10.26 8.90
N ASP A 235 10.86 9.48 9.04
CA ASP A 235 11.82 9.14 8.00
C ASP A 235 12.51 7.81 8.33
N GLY A 236 13.48 7.36 7.52
CA GLY A 236 14.26 6.13 7.70
C GLY A 236 15.52 6.25 8.55
N GLN A 237 15.78 7.40 9.19
CA GLN A 237 17.01 7.56 9.97
C GLN A 237 16.94 6.73 11.27
N PRO A 238 18.04 6.07 11.68
CA PRO A 238 18.05 5.26 12.90
C PRO A 238 17.79 6.06 14.18
N SER A 239 18.11 7.35 14.19
CA SER A 239 17.95 8.27 15.32
C SER A 239 16.60 8.97 15.35
N SER A 240 15.76 8.81 14.33
CA SER A 240 14.47 9.49 14.28
C SER A 240 13.53 8.94 15.35
N ALA A 241 12.89 9.86 16.07
CA ALA A 241 11.93 9.54 17.11
C ALA A 241 10.59 9.19 16.46
N GLY A 242 10.23 7.91 16.52
CA GLY A 242 8.90 7.42 16.20
C GLY A 242 8.02 7.29 17.44
N ARG A 243 6.72 7.10 17.22
CA ARG A 243 5.74 6.87 18.29
C ARG A 243 4.88 5.67 17.96
N GLN A 244 4.47 4.94 18.98
CA GLN A 244 3.56 3.81 18.82
C GLN A 244 2.26 4.27 18.17
N VAL A 245 1.73 3.53 17.20
CA VAL A 245 0.43 3.82 16.58
C VAL A 245 -0.69 3.56 17.59
N SER A 246 -1.68 4.45 17.64
CA SER A 246 -2.80 4.34 18.59
C SER A 246 -3.64 3.09 18.31
N ARG A 247 -3.93 2.29 19.35
CA ARG A 247 -4.83 1.13 19.22
C ARG A 247 -6.22 1.52 18.73
N ARG A 248 -6.73 2.66 19.22
CA ARG A 248 -8.01 3.22 18.77
C ARG A 248 -7.98 3.53 17.27
N TYR A 249 -6.88 4.11 16.79
CA TYR A 249 -6.71 4.39 15.37
C TYR A 249 -6.76 3.10 14.55
N ILE A 250 -6.02 2.06 14.94
CA ILE A 250 -5.99 0.80 14.21
C ILE A 250 -7.37 0.13 14.18
N ASN A 251 -8.10 0.14 15.30
CA ASN A 251 -9.45 -0.40 15.36
C ASN A 251 -10.41 0.36 14.42
N ASN A 252 -10.34 1.70 14.39
CA ASN A 252 -11.13 2.53 13.47
C ASN A 252 -10.76 2.24 12.01
N PHE A 253 -9.46 2.18 11.71
CA PHE A 253 -8.93 1.89 10.39
C PHE A 253 -9.43 0.53 9.86
N LEU A 254 -9.37 -0.52 10.70
CA LEU A 254 -9.86 -1.85 10.34
C LEU A 254 -11.38 -1.94 10.20
N ALA A 255 -12.11 -0.99 10.78
CA ALA A 255 -13.55 -0.82 10.62
C ALA A 255 -13.93 0.02 9.38
N GLY A 256 -12.96 0.50 8.60
CA GLY A 256 -13.18 1.37 7.45
C GLY A 256 -13.38 2.85 7.79
N ASN A 257 -13.21 3.23 9.06
CA ASN A 257 -13.27 4.61 9.50
C ASN A 257 -11.87 5.23 9.41
N PHE A 258 -11.49 5.62 8.20
CA PHE A 258 -10.16 6.15 7.91
C PHE A 258 -10.02 7.61 8.36
N SER A 259 -8.82 7.97 8.79
CA SER A 259 -8.41 9.35 9.04
C SER A 259 -6.91 9.45 8.81
N PHE A 260 -6.44 10.55 8.23
CA PHE A 260 -5.02 10.75 7.90
C PHE A 260 -4.54 12.11 8.42
N PRO A 261 -3.27 12.24 8.85
CA PRO A 261 -2.25 11.18 8.94
C PRO A 261 -2.55 10.16 10.07
N ILE A 262 -1.72 9.12 10.19
CA ILE A 262 -1.87 8.09 11.22
C ILE A 262 -1.78 8.71 12.62
N GLN A 263 -2.75 8.40 13.47
CA GLN A 263 -2.76 8.87 14.86
C GLN A 263 -1.88 7.97 15.74
N THR A 264 -0.93 8.59 16.43
CA THR A 264 -0.04 7.91 17.38
C THR A 264 -0.60 7.98 18.80
N SER A 265 -0.18 7.04 19.65
CA SER A 265 -0.54 7.04 21.07
C SER A 265 0.09 8.24 21.77
N SER A 266 -0.75 9.08 22.41
CA SER A 266 -0.29 10.20 23.24
C SER A 266 0.39 9.74 24.53
N GLN A 267 0.13 8.51 24.97
CA GLN A 267 0.65 7.94 26.21
C GLN A 267 2.00 7.24 26.03
N ALA A 268 2.34 6.84 24.80
CA ALA A 268 3.61 6.19 24.53
C ALA A 268 4.74 7.23 24.37
N PRO A 269 5.87 7.08 25.08
CA PRO A 269 7.02 7.94 24.85
C PRO A 269 7.56 7.73 23.42
N PRO A 270 8.16 8.76 22.81
CA PRO A 270 8.88 8.58 21.56
C PRO A 270 10.03 7.59 21.73
N VAL A 271 10.25 6.74 20.73
CA VAL A 271 11.34 5.77 20.67
C VAL A 271 12.09 5.91 19.36
N THR A 272 13.37 5.55 19.33
CA THR A 272 14.15 5.53 18.09
C THR A 272 14.28 4.09 17.59
N ARG A 273 14.53 3.90 16.29
CA ARG A 273 14.87 2.57 15.76
C ARG A 273 16.10 2.00 16.45
N ARG A 274 17.09 2.86 16.76
CA ARG A 274 18.28 2.48 17.51
C ARG A 274 17.93 1.92 18.89
N SER A 275 17.07 2.59 19.65
CA SER A 275 16.69 2.13 20.99
C SER A 275 15.88 0.84 20.94
N LEU A 276 14.96 0.69 19.97
CA LEU A 276 14.21 -0.55 19.78
C LEU A 276 15.14 -1.71 19.43
N GLY A 277 16.09 -1.51 18.52
CA GLY A 277 17.08 -2.53 18.18
C GLY A 277 18.03 -2.92 19.33
N GLN A 278 18.23 -2.04 20.31
CA GLN A 278 19.05 -2.30 21.50
C GLN A 278 18.27 -3.01 22.63
N SER A 279 16.96 -2.82 22.72
CA SER A 279 16.11 -3.42 23.76
C SER A 279 15.71 -4.87 23.45
N SER A 280 16.57 -5.60 22.73
CA SER A 280 16.32 -6.93 22.18
C SER A 280 15.04 -7.07 21.32
N SER A 281 14.39 -5.95 20.97
CA SER A 281 13.31 -5.94 19.99
C SER A 281 13.91 -6.03 18.59
N GLN A 282 13.25 -6.76 17.70
CA GLN A 282 13.64 -6.86 16.31
C GLN A 282 12.46 -6.40 15.46
N GLU A 283 12.78 -5.68 14.39
CA GLU A 283 11.82 -5.46 13.32
C GLU A 283 11.29 -6.83 12.88
N THR A 284 9.96 -6.99 12.88
CA THR A 284 9.32 -8.30 12.77
C THR A 284 9.64 -9.01 11.45
N THR A 285 9.91 -8.25 10.39
CA THR A 285 10.44 -8.76 9.12
C THR A 285 11.72 -9.60 9.30
N ARG A 286 12.60 -9.22 10.24
CA ARG A 286 13.84 -9.97 10.55
C ARG A 286 13.60 -11.21 11.41
N LEU A 287 12.58 -11.18 12.28
CA LEU A 287 12.21 -12.35 13.10
C LEU A 287 11.64 -13.47 12.26
N ARG A 288 10.90 -13.09 11.22
CA ARG A 288 10.15 -13.94 10.32
C ARG A 288 11.02 -14.63 9.26
N THR A 289 12.33 -14.66 9.45
CA THR A 289 13.21 -15.43 8.56
C THR A 289 12.84 -16.92 8.60
N ARG A 290 12.82 -17.55 7.42
CA ARG A 290 12.39 -18.95 7.20
C ARG A 290 12.96 -19.93 8.22
N ARG A 291 14.24 -19.80 8.55
CA ARG A 291 14.93 -20.68 9.50
C ARG A 291 14.32 -20.65 10.90
N ARG A 292 13.83 -19.49 11.36
CA ARG A 292 13.20 -19.36 12.69
C ARG A 292 11.78 -19.90 12.69
N GLN A 293 11.06 -19.75 11.58
CA GLN A 293 9.70 -20.25 11.45
C GLN A 293 9.61 -21.79 11.35
N GLN A 294 10.60 -22.44 10.74
CA GLN A 294 10.64 -23.91 10.64
C GLN A 294 10.65 -24.59 12.01
N ASN A 295 11.05 -23.88 13.07
CA ASN A 295 11.06 -24.40 14.44
C ASN A 295 9.77 -24.06 15.21
N ALA A 296 8.85 -23.27 14.64
CA ALA A 296 7.58 -22.96 15.28
C ALA A 296 6.56 -24.09 15.04
N PRO A 297 5.64 -24.37 15.98
CA PRO A 297 4.57 -25.34 15.78
C PRO A 297 3.79 -25.06 14.50
N GLN A 298 3.54 -26.07 13.67
CA GLN A 298 2.77 -25.90 12.42
C GLN A 298 1.32 -25.49 12.73
N ALA A 299 0.75 -24.65 11.87
CA ALA A 299 -0.68 -24.38 11.91
C ALA A 299 -1.47 -25.65 11.55
N SER A 300 -2.68 -25.79 12.09
CA SER A 300 -3.50 -26.99 11.90
C SER A 300 -4.11 -27.08 10.51
N SER A 301 -4.16 -25.95 9.78
CA SER A 301 -4.47 -25.97 8.35
C SER A 301 -3.42 -26.80 7.60
N PRO A 302 -3.81 -27.89 6.92
CA PRO A 302 -2.88 -28.62 6.08
C PRO A 302 -2.27 -27.64 5.08
N SER A 303 -0.93 -27.60 5.02
CA SER A 303 -0.24 -27.04 3.86
C SER A 303 -0.91 -27.63 2.62
N PRO A 304 -1.28 -26.82 1.61
CA PRO A 304 -1.89 -27.36 0.40
C PRO A 304 -0.98 -28.48 -0.10
N SER A 305 -1.45 -29.73 -0.04
CA SER A 305 -0.69 -30.95 -0.32
C SER A 305 -0.41 -31.12 -1.82
N HIS A 306 -0.43 -30.01 -2.54
CA HIS A 306 -0.04 -29.93 -3.93
C HIS A 306 1.17 -29.03 -3.98
N HIS A 307 2.25 -29.54 -4.56
CA HIS A 307 3.08 -28.70 -5.39
C HIS A 307 2.15 -27.96 -6.36
N SER A 308 1.68 -26.79 -5.97
CA SER A 308 1.04 -25.82 -6.86
C SER A 308 2.14 -25.16 -7.67
N SER A 309 2.90 -25.98 -8.40
CA SER A 309 3.46 -25.61 -9.68
C SER A 309 2.26 -25.28 -10.58
N GLY A 310 1.82 -24.03 -10.55
CA GLY A 310 0.83 -23.52 -11.48
C GLY A 310 -0.62 -23.43 -10.99
N LEU A 311 -0.88 -22.85 -9.81
CA LEU A 311 -2.01 -21.90 -9.75
C LEU A 311 -1.57 -20.60 -10.44
N ALA A 312 -1.16 -20.72 -11.71
CA ALA A 312 -1.28 -19.61 -12.62
C ALA A 312 -2.79 -19.47 -12.81
N TYR A 313 -3.35 -18.43 -12.20
CA TYR A 313 -4.69 -17.98 -12.57
C TYR A 313 -4.73 -17.96 -14.10
N ARG A 314 -5.72 -18.65 -14.66
CA ARG A 314 -5.86 -18.85 -16.09
C ARG A 314 -5.89 -17.46 -16.74
N ARG A 315 -4.75 -17.02 -17.29
CA ARG A 315 -4.69 -15.85 -18.16
C ARG A 315 -5.82 -16.04 -19.18
N PRO A 316 -6.72 -15.06 -19.37
CA PRO A 316 -7.52 -15.05 -20.59
C PRO A 316 -6.54 -15.17 -21.77
N PRO A 317 -6.85 -15.97 -22.81
CA PRO A 317 -5.97 -16.08 -23.95
C PRO A 317 -5.70 -14.68 -24.49
N THR A 318 -4.44 -14.23 -24.43
CA THR A 318 -3.98 -12.98 -25.03
C THR A 318 -4.00 -13.17 -26.54
N SER A 319 -5.16 -13.00 -27.16
CA SER A 319 -5.28 -12.76 -28.60
C SER A 319 -5.07 -11.27 -28.86
N SER A 320 -3.87 -10.79 -28.58
CA SER A 320 -3.38 -9.50 -29.05
C SER A 320 -2.20 -9.78 -29.95
N GLN A 321 -2.50 -10.16 -31.19
CA GLN A 321 -1.57 -10.06 -32.30
C GLN A 321 -1.22 -8.57 -32.48
N PRO A 322 0.05 -8.16 -32.35
CA PRO A 322 0.43 -6.81 -32.74
C PRO A 322 0.31 -6.71 -34.26
N TYR A 323 -0.60 -5.86 -34.75
CA TYR A 323 -0.58 -5.40 -36.14
C TYR A 323 0.68 -4.56 -36.34
N PHE A 324 1.77 -5.21 -36.76
CA PHE A 324 2.86 -4.54 -37.45
C PHE A 324 2.38 -4.23 -38.87
N THR A 325 2.06 -2.97 -39.15
CA THR A 325 2.08 -2.45 -40.53
C THR A 325 3.52 -2.45 -41.02
N GLN A 326 3.91 -3.53 -41.70
CA GLN A 326 5.19 -3.63 -42.39
C GLN A 326 5.01 -3.23 -43.86
N SER A 327 5.61 -2.12 -44.23
CA SER A 327 5.69 -1.59 -45.59
C SER A 327 6.55 -2.47 -46.50
N GLY A 328 5.94 -2.97 -47.57
CA GLY A 328 6.46 -3.37 -48.89
C GLY A 328 7.92 -3.77 -49.11
N GLY A 329 8.13 -4.98 -49.63
CA GLY A 329 9.33 -5.39 -50.37
C GLY A 329 9.30 -6.88 -50.75
N PRO A 330 9.43 -7.28 -52.03
CA PRO A 330 9.18 -8.64 -52.47
C PRO A 330 10.46 -9.49 -52.53
N ARG A 331 10.49 -10.64 -51.84
CA ARG A 331 11.34 -11.78 -52.21
C ARG A 331 10.64 -13.08 -51.81
N GLY A 332 10.32 -13.89 -52.82
CA GLY A 332 9.79 -15.24 -52.62
C GLY A 332 10.87 -16.24 -52.24
N TYR A 333 10.46 -17.34 -51.63
CA TYR A 333 10.94 -18.69 -51.90
C TYR A 333 9.88 -19.70 -51.43
N ASN A 334 9.81 -20.79 -52.19
CA ASN A 334 8.95 -21.96 -52.03
C ASN A 334 9.10 -22.64 -50.67
N MET A 335 7.99 -23.14 -50.09
CA MET A 335 7.89 -24.51 -49.56
C MET A 335 6.44 -25.00 -49.59
N ARG A 336 6.28 -26.27 -49.98
CA ARG A 336 5.04 -27.06 -50.11
C ARG A 336 4.73 -27.80 -48.78
N PRO A 337 3.54 -28.42 -48.64
CA PRO A 337 2.80 -28.57 -47.38
C PRO A 337 2.76 -30.00 -46.84
N GLU A 338 2.34 -30.15 -45.57
CA GLU A 338 1.69 -31.30 -44.91
C GLU A 338 1.65 -30.98 -43.40
N GLY A 339 0.61 -31.15 -42.58
CA GLY A 339 -0.70 -31.82 -42.62
C GLY A 339 -1.51 -31.43 -41.35
N PRO A 340 -2.68 -32.03 -41.09
CA PRO A 340 -3.83 -31.32 -40.53
C PRO A 340 -3.99 -31.31 -39.01
N SER A 341 -4.61 -30.23 -38.55
CA SER A 341 -5.12 -29.94 -37.22
C SER A 341 -6.27 -30.87 -36.78
N ARG A 342 -6.27 -31.28 -35.51
CA ARG A 342 -7.48 -31.76 -34.82
C ARG A 342 -7.92 -30.70 -33.81
N ILE A 343 -9.07 -30.10 -34.08
CA ILE A 343 -9.79 -29.16 -33.23
C ILE A 343 -10.94 -29.95 -32.60
N TYR A 344 -11.02 -29.99 -31.27
CA TYR A 344 -12.26 -30.33 -30.57
C TYR A 344 -12.90 -29.04 -30.08
N ASN A 345 -14.00 -28.65 -30.72
CA ASN A 345 -14.94 -27.66 -30.21
C ASN A 345 -15.78 -28.32 -29.11
N THR A 346 -15.92 -27.65 -27.98
CA THR A 346 -17.02 -27.89 -27.04
C THR A 346 -17.62 -26.54 -26.66
N GLN A 347 -18.90 -26.37 -26.98
CA GLN A 347 -19.72 -25.23 -26.58
C GLN A 347 -19.86 -25.16 -25.05
N PRO A 348 -19.97 -23.97 -24.45
CA PRO A 348 -20.30 -23.82 -23.05
C PRO A 348 -21.82 -23.91 -22.83
N ALA A 349 -22.21 -24.63 -21.79
CA ALA A 349 -23.55 -24.65 -21.24
C ALA A 349 -23.72 -23.56 -20.16
N ASP A 350 -24.98 -23.17 -20.01
CA ASP A 350 -25.56 -22.05 -19.29
C ASP A 350 -25.38 -21.96 -17.76
N ALA A 351 -25.46 -20.71 -17.32
CA ALA A 351 -26.15 -20.15 -16.15
C ALA A 351 -26.15 -20.87 -14.79
N SER A 352 -25.65 -20.17 -13.76
CA SER A 352 -26.29 -20.06 -12.44
C SER A 352 -25.73 -18.84 -11.70
N GLN A 353 -26.49 -17.75 -11.66
CA GLN A 353 -27.26 -17.28 -10.49
C GLN A 353 -26.45 -17.08 -9.21
N SER A 354 -26.05 -15.82 -9.03
CA SER A 354 -25.56 -15.20 -7.81
C SER A 354 -26.67 -15.08 -6.77
N TYR A 355 -26.45 -15.64 -5.58
CA TYR A 355 -27.27 -15.40 -4.39
C TYR A 355 -26.51 -14.44 -3.46
N TYR A 356 -27.02 -13.22 -3.30
CA TYR A 356 -26.64 -12.31 -2.22
C TYR A 356 -27.74 -12.36 -1.15
N PRO A 357 -27.43 -12.61 0.12
CA PRO A 357 -28.24 -12.09 1.21
C PRO A 357 -27.64 -10.80 1.78
N GLN A 358 -28.54 -9.82 1.90
CA GLN A 358 -28.37 -8.48 2.43
C GLN A 358 -27.91 -8.43 3.89
N SER A 359 -27.13 -7.38 4.15
CA SER A 359 -26.98 -6.55 5.35
C SER A 359 -28.01 -6.76 6.48
N GLY A 360 -27.53 -7.18 7.65
CA GLY A 360 -28.17 -6.95 8.95
C GLY A 360 -27.46 -5.82 9.70
N GLY A 361 -28.15 -4.70 9.89
CA GLY A 361 -27.70 -3.57 10.71
C GLY A 361 -27.82 -3.84 12.23
N PRO A 362 -27.19 -3.01 13.07
CA PRO A 362 -27.11 -3.24 14.50
C PRO A 362 -28.38 -2.81 15.25
N SER A 363 -28.82 -3.66 16.17
CA SER A 363 -29.85 -3.39 17.17
C SER A 363 -29.39 -2.31 18.16
N GLN A 364 -30.08 -1.16 18.16
CA GLN A 364 -29.96 -0.16 19.21
C GLN A 364 -30.73 -0.61 20.46
N ALA A 365 -30.03 -0.72 21.58
CA ALA A 365 -30.63 -0.87 22.90
C ALA A 365 -30.96 0.52 23.47
N TYR A 366 -32.24 0.74 23.76
CA TYR A 366 -32.74 1.91 24.47
C TYR A 366 -32.33 1.84 25.94
N TYR A 367 -31.60 2.85 26.42
CA TYR A 367 -31.52 3.16 27.85
C TYR A 367 -32.35 4.42 28.12
N SER A 368 -33.39 4.25 28.92
CA SER A 368 -34.24 5.31 29.45
C SER A 368 -33.45 6.19 30.42
N GLN A 369 -33.45 7.51 30.20
CA GLN A 369 -33.05 8.49 31.21
C GLN A 369 -34.29 9.13 31.86
N PRO A 370 -34.30 9.34 33.19
CA PRO A 370 -35.32 10.14 33.82
C PRO A 370 -34.99 11.63 33.79
N SER A 371 -36.05 12.40 33.58
CA SER A 371 -36.21 13.85 33.64
C SER A 371 -35.67 14.49 34.92
N GLY A 372 -35.00 15.64 34.77
CA GLY A 372 -34.65 16.55 35.86
C GLY A 372 -34.53 17.99 35.35
N SER A 373 -35.55 18.79 35.65
CA SER A 373 -35.65 20.22 35.40
C SER A 373 -34.71 21.05 36.30
N SER A 374 -34.08 22.09 35.77
CA SER A 374 -33.88 23.38 36.46
C SER A 374 -33.35 24.46 35.50
N GLN A 375 -34.16 25.51 35.33
CA GLN A 375 -33.74 26.83 34.86
C GLN A 375 -32.92 27.52 35.97
N ALA A 376 -31.86 28.25 35.62
CA ALA A 376 -31.49 29.51 36.27
C ALA A 376 -30.39 30.26 35.51
N TYR A 377 -30.74 31.48 35.08
CA TYR A 377 -29.99 32.74 35.10
C TYR A 377 -28.51 32.84 34.70
N TYR A 378 -28.29 33.68 33.68
CA TYR A 378 -27.04 34.41 33.41
C TYR A 378 -26.64 35.35 34.56
N PRO A 379 -25.34 35.67 34.65
CA PRO A 379 -24.97 37.07 34.60
C PRO A 379 -23.92 37.40 33.54
N ARG A 380 -24.06 38.63 33.07
CA ARG A 380 -23.29 39.39 32.09
C ARG A 380 -22.31 40.28 32.84
N SER A 381 -21.02 40.17 32.53
CA SER A 381 -19.95 41.15 32.79
C SER A 381 -18.77 40.70 31.93
N GLY A 382 -18.21 41.44 30.97
CA GLY A 382 -17.91 42.87 30.94
C GLY A 382 -16.39 43.02 31.08
N GLY A 383 -15.73 43.61 30.06
CA GLY A 383 -14.41 44.25 30.23
C GLY A 383 -13.20 43.62 29.52
N SER A 384 -12.95 44.12 28.30
CA SER A 384 -11.66 44.65 27.79
C SER A 384 -10.32 44.12 28.33
N SER A 385 -9.44 43.68 27.42
CA SER A 385 -8.10 44.27 27.23
C SER A 385 -7.48 43.82 25.90
N GLN A 386 -7.26 44.80 25.02
CA GLN A 386 -6.27 44.76 23.94
C GLN A 386 -4.87 44.78 24.54
N SER A 387 -3.95 43.98 23.99
CA SER A 387 -2.51 44.28 24.04
C SER A 387 -1.85 43.76 22.76
N TYR A 388 -1.32 44.71 22.00
CA TYR A 388 -0.40 44.53 20.89
C TYR A 388 0.92 43.90 21.35
N TYR A 389 1.48 42.96 20.57
CA TYR A 389 2.92 42.86 20.41
C TYR A 389 3.25 42.57 18.95
N SER A 390 3.52 43.66 18.24
CA SER A 390 4.34 43.70 17.04
C SER A 390 5.82 43.78 17.46
N GLN A 391 6.64 42.82 17.07
CA GLN A 391 8.07 43.07 16.83
C GLN A 391 8.53 42.40 15.55
N SER A 392 9.07 43.26 14.70
CA SER A 392 9.63 43.04 13.39
C SER A 392 11.16 42.97 13.46
N ARG A 393 11.78 42.38 12.41
CA ARG A 393 13.17 42.56 11.92
C ARG A 393 14.25 41.82 12.71
N ARG A 394 15.32 41.25 12.13
CA ARG A 394 15.98 41.29 10.81
C ARG A 394 16.91 40.05 10.74
N SER A 395 16.95 39.31 9.63
CA SER A 395 18.11 39.17 8.70
C SER A 395 19.51 39.24 9.33
N ASP A 396 20.27 38.14 9.21
CA ASP A 396 21.61 38.08 8.56
C ASP A 396 22.33 36.76 8.95
N ASN A 397 22.50 35.85 8.00
CA ASN A 397 23.79 35.52 7.36
C ASN A 397 23.89 34.06 6.87
N PRO A 398 24.62 33.84 5.74
CA PRO A 398 24.64 32.61 4.97
C PRO A 398 25.79 31.68 5.39
N PHE A 399 25.70 30.40 5.04
CA PHE A 399 26.85 29.51 5.01
C PHE A 399 26.90 28.73 3.69
N ASP A 400 27.85 29.15 2.84
CA ASP A 400 28.42 28.42 1.72
C ASP A 400 29.82 27.96 2.17
N PRO A 401 30.22 26.70 1.90
CA PRO A 401 31.62 26.41 1.72
C PRO A 401 31.87 25.71 0.38
N SER A 402 32.40 26.47 -0.55
CA SER A 402 33.11 25.97 -1.72
C SER A 402 34.64 26.13 -1.54
N TYR A 403 35.35 25.10 -2.01
CA TYR A 403 36.80 24.97 -2.24
C TYR A 403 37.77 24.86 -1.03
N SER A 404 38.53 23.76 -0.97
CA SER A 404 39.83 23.70 -1.67
C SER A 404 40.56 22.37 -1.48
N ARG A 405 41.31 22.03 -2.54
CA ARG A 405 42.31 20.97 -2.70
C ARG A 405 43.31 20.87 -1.52
N ARG A 406 43.62 19.63 -1.12
CA ARG A 406 44.98 19.05 -1.18
C ARG A 406 44.86 17.54 -1.32
#